data_AF-A0AAV0TT83-F1
#
_entry.id   AF-A0AAV0TT83-F1
#
_cell.length_a   1.000
_cell.length_b   1.000
_cell.length_c   1.000
_cell.angle_alpha   90.00
_cell.angle_beta   90.00
_cell.angle_gamma   90.00
#
_symmetry.space_group_name_H-M   'P 1'
#
loop_
_entity.id
_entity.type
_entity.pdbx_description
1 polymer ?
#
loop_
_entity_poly.entity_id
_entity_poly.type
_entity_poly.pdbx_seq_one_letter_code
_entity_poly.pdbx_strand_id
1 'polypeptide(L)'
;MKVEAREEDNGMNATMASMSPGKTALAEMNAAFASCLSLVCPPIQYPPHCRFNPVRDAADTAEIEARLEEFFLHAKQLEQLFLNETVSFSSSMTVDESMDDTEVDTERSEAVGGRQQQSELELEILNLEAELAEKNDLIEKYTDVREQIADVL
;
A
#
# COMPACT_ATOMS: atom_id res chain seq x y z
N MET A 1 32.38 31.97 -36.88
CA MET A 1 32.32 31.52 -35.47
C MET A 1 31.29 32.41 -34.80
N LYS A 2 30.00 32.07 -34.60
CA LYS A 2 29.31 30.82 -34.26
C LYS A 2 29.92 30.13 -33.04
N VAL A 3 29.29 30.33 -31.87
CA VAL A 3 28.81 29.26 -30.98
C VAL A 3 27.62 29.83 -30.17
N GLU A 4 26.43 29.31 -30.42
CA GLU A 4 25.25 29.41 -29.57
C GLU A 4 25.36 28.37 -28.44
N ALA A 5 24.95 28.71 -27.22
CA ALA A 5 24.66 27.77 -26.14
C ALA A 5 23.26 28.15 -25.64
N ARG A 6 22.20 27.62 -26.27
CA ARG A 6 21.54 26.33 -25.96
C ARG A 6 21.07 26.30 -24.51
N GLU A 7 19.79 26.65 -24.37
CA GLU A 7 18.94 26.32 -23.24
C GLU A 7 19.09 24.84 -22.89
N GLU A 8 19.52 24.55 -21.66
CA GLU A 8 19.34 23.24 -21.05
C GLU A 8 17.90 23.20 -20.54
N ASP A 9 17.01 22.85 -21.46
CA ASP A 9 15.64 22.45 -21.19
C ASP A 9 15.66 21.27 -20.21
N ASN A 10 14.95 21.48 -19.10
CA ASN A 10 14.98 20.69 -17.89
C ASN A 10 14.32 19.32 -18.15
N GLY A 11 15.12 18.34 -18.59
CA GLY A 11 14.73 16.97 -18.94
C GLY A 11 14.18 16.10 -17.79
N MET A 12 13.68 16.70 -16.71
CA MET A 12 13.05 16.02 -15.58
C MET A 12 11.53 15.86 -15.79
N ASN A 13 10.92 16.61 -16.70
CA ASN A 13 9.47 16.57 -16.92
C ASN A 13 9.00 15.37 -17.77
N ALA A 14 9.89 14.71 -18.52
CA ALA A 14 9.53 13.63 -19.44
C ALA A 14 9.40 12.25 -18.77
N THR A 15 10.05 12.02 -17.62
CA THR A 15 10.09 10.71 -16.95
C THR A 15 8.85 10.44 -16.09
N MET A 16 8.09 11.48 -15.74
CA MET A 16 6.88 11.37 -14.90
C MET A 16 5.64 10.90 -15.68
N ALA A 17 5.68 10.93 -17.02
CA ALA A 17 4.51 10.70 -17.87
C ALA A 17 4.06 9.23 -18.00
N SER A 18 4.75 8.26 -17.37
CA SER A 18 4.36 6.84 -17.40
C SER A 18 4.44 6.12 -16.05
N MET A 19 4.43 6.85 -14.94
CA MET A 19 4.41 6.24 -13.61
C MET A 19 2.97 5.93 -13.19
N SER A 20 2.76 4.76 -12.59
CA SER A 20 1.46 4.44 -11.99
C SER A 20 1.09 5.48 -10.93
N PRO A 21 -0.19 5.76 -10.68
CA PRO A 21 -0.63 6.77 -9.71
C PRO A 21 0.04 6.61 -8.33
N GLY A 22 0.23 5.37 -7.87
CA GLY A 22 0.95 5.07 -6.63
C GLY A 22 2.46 5.41 -6.68
N LYS A 23 3.13 5.19 -7.82
CA LYS A 23 4.53 5.58 -8.01
C LYS A 23 4.71 7.09 -8.01
N THR A 24 3.78 7.83 -8.62
CA THR A 24 3.80 9.30 -8.61
C THR A 24 3.55 9.84 -7.20
N ALA A 25 2.52 9.34 -6.50
CA ALA A 25 2.23 9.75 -5.12
C ALA A 25 3.39 9.44 -4.15
N LEU A 26 4.06 8.29 -4.32
CA LEU A 26 5.26 7.95 -3.54
C LEU A 26 6.43 8.90 -3.85
N ALA A 27 6.62 9.28 -5.12
CA ALA A 27 7.66 10.22 -5.51
C ALA A 27 7.42 11.61 -4.90
N GLU A 28 6.17 12.09 -4.90
CA GLU A 28 5.77 13.35 -4.27
C GLU A 28 5.98 13.33 -2.74
N MET A 29 5.56 12.26 -2.06
CA MET A 29 5.81 12.07 -0.63
C MET A 29 7.30 12.10 -0.30
N ASN A 30 8.12 11.40 -1.08
CA ASN A 30 9.57 11.38 -0.89
C ASN A 30 10.22 12.74 -1.19
N ALA A 31 9.72 13.50 -2.17
CA ALA A 31 10.18 14.84 -2.47
C ALA A 31 9.89 15.81 -1.31
N ALA A 32 8.69 15.76 -0.73
CA ALA A 32 8.33 16.54 0.45
C ALA A 32 9.22 16.19 1.65
N PHE A 33 9.50 14.90 1.87
CA PHE A 33 10.41 14.46 2.94
C PHE A 33 11.85 14.92 2.72
N ALA A 34 12.38 14.80 1.50
CA ALA A 34 13.71 15.27 1.15
C ALA A 34 13.84 16.80 1.33
N SER A 35 12.79 17.54 0.98
CA SER A 35 12.69 18.98 1.25
C SER A 35 12.79 19.28 2.75
N CYS A 36 12.07 18.55 3.61
CA CYS A 36 12.18 18.70 5.06
C CYS A 36 13.60 18.39 5.57
N LEU A 37 14.22 17.30 5.09
CA LEU A 37 15.58 16.92 5.49
C LEU A 37 16.64 17.93 5.04
N SER A 38 16.46 18.60 3.91
CA SER A 38 17.42 19.61 3.43
C SER A 38 17.58 20.78 4.42
N LEU A 39 16.52 21.08 5.18
CA LEU A 39 16.50 22.12 6.20
C LEU A 39 17.25 21.69 7.47
N VAL A 40 17.02 20.45 7.91
CA VAL A 40 17.58 19.92 9.18
C VAL A 40 18.98 19.33 9.00
N CYS A 41 19.32 18.87 7.80
CA CYS A 41 20.56 18.19 7.47
C CYS A 41 21.24 18.83 6.25
N PRO A 42 21.78 20.06 6.37
CA PRO A 42 22.46 20.70 5.27
C PRO A 42 23.71 19.92 4.83
N PRO A 43 24.05 19.93 3.52
CA PRO A 43 25.23 19.23 2.99
C PRO A 43 26.51 19.61 3.74
N ILE A 44 27.36 18.61 3.98
CA ILE A 44 28.64 18.82 4.69
C ILE A 44 29.64 19.41 3.69
N GLN A 45 30.12 20.62 3.95
CA GLN A 45 31.30 21.17 3.25
C GLN A 45 32.57 20.81 4.04
N TYR A 46 33.62 20.42 3.30
CA TYR A 46 34.93 20.12 3.85
C TYR A 46 35.93 21.24 3.54
N PRO A 47 36.78 21.66 4.50
CA PRO A 47 36.88 21.18 5.89
C PRO A 47 35.65 21.57 6.73
N PRO A 48 35.24 20.75 7.72
CA PRO A 48 34.00 20.99 8.45
C PRO A 48 34.08 22.28 9.27
N HIS A 49 33.35 23.31 8.84
CA HIS A 49 33.11 24.51 9.64
C HIS A 49 32.24 24.13 10.86
N CYS A 50 32.42 24.84 11.98
CA CYS A 50 31.59 24.66 13.18
C CYS A 50 30.11 24.57 12.80
N ARG A 51 29.49 23.41 13.05
CA ARG A 51 28.09 23.13 12.72
C ARG A 51 27.21 23.80 13.75
N PHE A 52 26.67 24.98 13.42
CA PHE A 52 25.56 25.53 14.18
C PHE A 52 24.35 24.60 14.04
N ASN A 53 23.54 24.49 15.10
CA ASN A 53 22.25 23.80 15.00
C ASN A 53 21.43 24.48 13.88
N PRO A 54 21.01 23.76 12.83
CA PRO A 54 20.24 24.35 11.74
C PRO A 54 18.86 24.83 12.20
N VAL A 55 18.33 24.26 13.29
CA VAL A 55 17.10 24.74 13.94
C VAL A 55 17.51 25.68 15.08
N ARG A 56 17.29 26.99 14.89
CA ARG A 56 17.79 28.04 15.77
C ARG A 56 16.67 28.76 16.51
N ASP A 57 15.48 28.86 15.91
CA ASP A 57 14.37 29.58 16.49
C ASP A 57 12.99 28.93 16.26
N ALA A 58 11.95 29.58 16.80
CA ALA A 58 10.58 29.11 16.69
C ALA A 58 10.00 29.24 15.26
N ALA A 59 10.61 30.06 14.40
CA ALA A 59 10.21 30.17 13.00
C ALA A 59 10.71 28.96 12.22
N ASP A 60 11.94 28.50 12.49
CA ASP A 60 12.49 27.28 11.89
C ASP A 60 11.62 26.05 12.27
N THR A 61 11.15 25.97 13.52
CA THR A 61 10.27 24.87 13.94
C THR A 61 8.91 24.94 13.26
N ALA A 62 8.33 26.14 13.11
CA ALA A 62 7.06 26.31 12.41
C ALA A 62 7.17 25.96 10.91
N GLU A 63 8.31 26.25 10.28
CA GLU A 63 8.57 25.86 8.90
C GLU A 63 8.73 24.34 8.75
N ILE A 64 9.40 23.67 9.70
CA ILE A 64 9.50 22.20 9.74
C ILE A 64 8.10 21.59 9.88
N GLU A 65 7.27 22.12 10.77
CA GLU A 65 5.89 21.66 10.96
C GLU A 65 5.08 21.78 9.66
N ALA A 66 5.15 22.93 8.98
CA ALA A 66 4.46 23.14 7.71
C ALA A 66 4.92 22.17 6.60
N ARG A 67 6.23 21.89 6.50
CA ARG A 67 6.76 20.92 5.53
C ARG A 67 6.37 19.48 5.88
N LEU A 68 6.25 19.16 7.17
CA LEU A 68 5.77 17.86 7.62
C LEU A 68 4.27 17.67 7.34
N GLU A 69 3.45 18.72 7.47
CA GLU A 69 2.03 18.67 7.09
C GLU A 69 1.87 18.28 5.61
N GLU A 70 2.67 18.86 4.72
CA GLU A 70 2.70 18.49 3.29
C GLU A 70 3.11 17.03 3.07
N PHE A 71 4.16 16.57 3.77
CA PHE A 71 4.55 15.15 3.74
C PHE A 71 3.42 14.22 4.19
N PHE A 72 2.75 14.53 5.30
CA PHE A 72 1.65 13.72 5.81
C PHE A 72 0.41 13.76 4.92
N LEU A 73 0.18 14.87 4.20
CA LEU A 73 -0.87 14.95 3.18
C LEU A 73 -0.60 13.94 2.05
N HIS A 74 0.62 13.92 1.50
CA HIS A 74 1.00 12.95 0.48
C HIS A 74 0.97 11.51 0.99
N ALA A 75 1.41 11.27 2.23
CA ALA A 75 1.30 9.95 2.86
C ALA A 75 -0.16 9.49 2.96
N LYS A 76 -1.09 10.41 3.29
CA LYS A 76 -2.51 10.08 3.38
C LYS A 76 -3.13 9.80 2.02
N GLN A 77 -2.72 10.54 0.98
CA GLN A 77 -3.14 10.26 -0.40
C GLN A 77 -2.66 8.88 -0.85
N LEU A 78 -1.41 8.53 -0.54
CA LEU A 78 -0.85 7.22 -0.86
C LEU A 78 -1.58 6.07 -0.13
N GLU A 79 -1.90 6.24 1.16
CA GLU A 79 -2.70 5.28 1.92
C GLU A 79 -4.09 5.07 1.29
N GLN A 80 -4.76 6.16 0.87
CA GLN A 80 -6.06 6.08 0.21
C GLN A 80 -5.98 5.37 -1.14
N LEU A 81 -4.91 5.58 -1.91
CA LEU A 81 -4.70 4.86 -3.17
C LEU A 81 -4.61 3.35 -2.92
N PHE A 82 -3.84 2.91 -1.94
CA PHE A 82 -3.73 1.48 -1.60
C PHE A 82 -5.05 0.90 -1.07
N LEU A 83 -5.74 1.60 -0.18
CA LEU A 83 -7.04 1.13 0.33
C LEU A 83 -8.08 1.04 -0.79
N ASN A 84 -8.17 2.04 -1.66
CA ASN A 84 -9.10 2.02 -2.79
C ASN A 84 -8.72 0.97 -3.83
N GLU A 85 -7.43 0.72 -4.06
CA GLU A 85 -6.95 -0.36 -4.92
C GLU A 85 -7.33 -1.74 -4.35
N THR A 86 -7.16 -1.97 -3.04
CA THR A 86 -7.60 -3.23 -2.41
C THR A 86 -9.12 -3.46 -2.49
N VAL A 87 -9.93 -2.42 -2.32
CA VAL A 87 -11.40 -2.49 -2.47
C VAL A 87 -11.82 -2.67 -3.93
N SER A 88 -11.10 -2.05 -4.87
CA SER A 88 -11.36 -2.19 -6.30
C SER A 88 -10.93 -3.56 -6.82
N PHE A 89 -9.81 -4.10 -6.34
CA PHE A 89 -9.30 -5.43 -6.69
C PHE A 89 -10.20 -6.54 -6.15
N SER A 90 -10.65 -6.42 -4.90
CA SER A 90 -11.64 -7.34 -4.31
C SER A 90 -13.02 -7.23 -5.00
N SER A 91 -13.42 -6.05 -5.46
CA SER A 91 -14.65 -5.89 -6.25
C SER A 91 -14.49 -6.45 -7.68
N SER A 92 -13.32 -6.32 -8.29
CA SER A 92 -13.05 -6.78 -9.66
C SER A 92 -12.82 -8.29 -9.76
N MET A 93 -12.41 -8.96 -8.68
CA MET A 93 -12.30 -10.43 -8.63
C MET A 93 -13.64 -11.16 -8.57
N THR A 94 -14.76 -10.45 -8.51
CA THR A 94 -16.10 -11.07 -8.55
C THR A 94 -16.68 -11.23 -9.96
N VAL A 95 -15.96 -10.77 -11.00
CA VAL A 95 -16.42 -10.85 -12.39
C VAL A 95 -15.23 -11.04 -13.34
N ASP A 96 -14.69 -12.26 -13.44
CA ASP A 96 -14.33 -12.90 -14.73
C ASP A 96 -13.73 -14.30 -14.46
N GLU A 97 -14.61 -15.31 -14.44
CA GLU A 97 -14.23 -16.71 -14.65
C GLU A 97 -14.27 -16.95 -16.17
N SER A 98 -13.26 -16.48 -16.91
CA SER A 98 -13.05 -16.94 -18.28
C SER A 98 -11.57 -17.10 -18.61
N MET A 99 -11.27 -18.34 -19.03
CA MET A 99 -10.01 -18.79 -19.57
C MET A 99 -9.58 -17.91 -20.76
N ASP A 100 -8.40 -17.30 -20.70
CA ASP A 100 -7.56 -17.19 -21.89
C ASP A 100 -6.07 -17.16 -21.52
N ASP A 101 -5.33 -17.99 -22.23
CA ASP A 101 -3.94 -18.37 -22.05
C ASP A 101 -3.11 -17.51 -23.00
N THR A 102 -2.49 -16.42 -22.54
CA THR A 102 -1.45 -15.74 -23.32
C THR A 102 -0.36 -15.15 -22.43
N GLU A 103 0.86 -15.61 -22.70
CA GLU A 103 2.08 -15.35 -21.96
C GLU A 103 2.65 -13.94 -22.19
N VAL A 104 2.95 -13.20 -21.12
CA VAL A 104 4.00 -12.16 -21.12
C VAL A 104 4.72 -12.17 -19.76
N ASP A 105 5.97 -12.62 -19.79
CA ASP A 105 6.99 -12.54 -18.74
C ASP A 105 7.10 -11.13 -18.11
N THR A 106 7.14 -11.05 -16.77
CA THR A 106 8.09 -10.24 -15.95
C THR A 106 7.74 -10.17 -14.44
N GLU A 107 6.65 -10.76 -13.91
CA GLU A 107 6.32 -10.66 -12.46
C GLU A 107 6.11 -12.03 -11.77
N ARG A 108 7.12 -12.90 -11.81
CA ARG A 108 7.06 -14.28 -11.28
C ARG A 108 7.79 -14.45 -9.94
N SER A 109 7.48 -13.63 -8.94
CA SER A 109 7.89 -13.95 -7.56
C SER A 109 6.83 -13.68 -6.48
N GLU A 110 5.85 -12.81 -6.73
CA GLU A 110 4.76 -12.55 -5.77
C GLU A 110 3.44 -13.26 -6.14
N ALA A 111 3.17 -13.49 -7.44
CA ALA A 111 1.96 -14.17 -7.90
C ALA A 111 1.89 -15.67 -7.53
N VAL A 112 3.04 -16.33 -7.32
CA VAL A 112 3.08 -17.76 -6.93
C VAL A 112 2.73 -17.94 -5.45
N GLY A 113 3.18 -17.03 -4.58
CA GLY A 113 2.86 -17.06 -3.15
C GLY A 113 1.39 -16.76 -2.87
N GLY A 114 0.80 -15.80 -3.59
CA GLY A 114 -0.62 -15.46 -3.45
C GLY A 114 -1.56 -16.59 -3.86
N ARG A 115 -1.26 -17.32 -4.95
CA ARG A 115 -2.06 -18.47 -5.40
C ARG A 115 -1.99 -19.66 -4.43
N GLN A 116 -0.81 -19.89 -3.84
CA GLN A 116 -0.65 -20.93 -2.83
C GLN A 116 -1.43 -20.59 -1.55
N GLN A 117 -1.33 -19.35 -1.08
CA GLN A 117 -2.10 -18.88 0.07
C GLN A 117 -3.61 -18.94 -0.18
N GLN A 118 -4.08 -18.60 -1.39
CA GLN A 118 -5.50 -18.76 -1.76
C GLN A 118 -5.94 -20.23 -1.70
N SER A 119 -5.14 -21.15 -2.25
CA SER A 119 -5.46 -22.59 -2.20
C SER A 119 -5.48 -23.13 -0.77
N GLU A 120 -4.59 -22.65 0.10
CA GLU A 120 -4.59 -23.01 1.53
C GLU A 120 -5.84 -22.50 2.24
N LEU A 121 -6.23 -21.25 1.98
CA LEU A 121 -7.45 -20.65 2.54
C LEU A 121 -8.72 -21.35 2.05
N GLU A 122 -8.80 -21.70 0.76
CA GLU A 122 -9.94 -22.44 0.19
C GLU A 122 -10.09 -23.83 0.84
N LEU A 123 -8.97 -24.52 1.09
CA LEU A 123 -8.99 -25.81 1.77
C LEU A 123 -9.44 -25.68 3.23
N GLU A 124 -9.00 -24.64 3.93
CA GLU A 124 -9.41 -24.39 5.31
C GLU A 124 -10.89 -24.01 5.40
N ILE A 125 -11.42 -23.24 4.45
CA ILE A 125 -12.85 -22.94 4.35
C ILE A 125 -13.66 -24.24 4.21
N LEU A 126 -13.30 -25.13 3.27
CA LEU A 126 -13.98 -26.41 3.09
C LEU A 126 -13.96 -27.27 4.37
N ASN A 127 -12.84 -27.25 5.09
CA ASN A 127 -12.73 -27.98 6.35
C ASN A 127 -13.62 -27.39 7.45
N LEU A 128 -13.67 -26.06 7.57
CA LEU A 128 -14.54 -25.35 8.51
C LEU A 128 -16.02 -25.56 8.19
N GLU A 129 -16.40 -25.58 6.91
CA GLU A 129 -17.77 -25.86 6.47
C GLU A 129 -18.20 -27.29 6.83
N ALA A 130 -17.31 -28.27 6.67
CA ALA A 130 -17.57 -29.65 7.07
C ALA A 130 -17.74 -29.79 8.61
N GLU A 131 -16.88 -29.14 9.40
CA GLU A 131 -16.99 -29.15 10.85
C GLU A 131 -18.27 -28.44 11.34
N LEU A 132 -18.67 -27.34 10.69
CA LEU A 132 -19.92 -26.65 10.98
C LEU A 132 -21.14 -27.52 10.67
N ALA A 133 -21.12 -28.27 9.56
CA ALA A 133 -22.19 -29.21 9.23
C ALA A 133 -22.33 -30.30 10.31
N GLU A 134 -21.22 -30.93 10.73
CA GLU A 134 -21.23 -31.95 11.79
C GLU A 134 -21.75 -31.37 13.13
N LYS A 135 -21.34 -30.15 13.49
CA LYS A 135 -21.82 -29.49 14.70
C LYS A 135 -23.31 -29.17 14.62
N ASN A 136 -23.82 -28.73 13.47
CA ASN A 136 -25.24 -28.48 13.29
C ASN A 136 -26.06 -29.77 13.42
N ASP A 137 -25.63 -30.88 12.82
CA ASP A 137 -26.26 -32.19 12.98
C ASP A 137 -26.31 -32.63 14.46
N LEU A 138 -25.24 -32.34 15.21
CA LEU A 138 -25.18 -32.64 16.63
C LEU A 138 -26.15 -31.78 17.44
N ILE A 139 -26.25 -30.48 17.12
CA ILE A 139 -27.22 -29.58 17.74
C ILE A 139 -28.65 -30.05 17.48
N GLU A 140 -28.98 -30.49 16.26
CA GLU A 140 -30.30 -31.01 15.93
C GLU A 140 -30.64 -32.24 16.79
N LYS A 141 -29.73 -33.22 16.88
CA LYS A 141 -29.91 -34.40 17.75
C LYS A 141 -30.12 -34.04 19.22
N TYR A 142 -29.36 -33.08 19.75
CA TYR A 142 -29.55 -32.63 21.14
C TYR A 142 -30.84 -31.85 21.32
N THR A 143 -31.30 -31.14 20.29
CA THR A 143 -32.58 -30.45 20.28
C THR A 143 -33.73 -31.45 20.33
N ASP A 144 -33.68 -32.50 19.51
CA ASP A 144 -34.67 -33.59 19.52
C ASP A 144 -34.75 -34.28 20.89
N VAL A 145 -33.59 -34.61 21.49
CA VAL A 145 -33.54 -35.22 22.82
C VAL A 145 -34.09 -34.29 23.89
N ARG A 146 -33.78 -32.98 23.80
CA ARG A 146 -34.32 -31.98 24.73
C ARG A 146 -35.84 -31.88 24.62
N GLU A 147 -36.39 -31.90 23.41
CA GLU A 147 -37.85 -31.88 23.19
C GLU A 147 -38.50 -33.15 23.75
N GLN A 148 -37.92 -34.33 23.49
CA GLN A 148 -38.40 -35.59 24.05
C GLN A 148 -38.40 -35.59 25.59
N ILE A 149 -37.38 -35.01 26.23
CA ILE A 149 -37.34 -34.88 27.70
C ILE A 149 -38.41 -33.90 28.18
N ALA A 150 -38.63 -32.80 27.47
CA ALA A 150 -39.66 -31.82 27.81
C ALA A 150 -41.09 -32.41 27.71
N ASP A 151 -41.33 -33.33 26.79
CA ASP A 151 -42.62 -34.01 26.64
C ASP A 151 -42.87 -35.10 27.72
N VAL A 152 -41.83 -35.58 28.38
CA VAL A 152 -41.89 -36.63 29.42
C VAL A 152 -42.06 -36.07 30.83
N LEU A 153 -41.77 -34.78 31.04
CA LEU A 153 -41.85 -34.08 32.34
C LEU A 153 -43.11 -33.22 32.46
#